data_AF-A0A920EB79-F1
#
_entry.id   AF-A0A920EB79-F1
#
_cell.length_a   1.000
_cell.length_b   1.000
_cell.length_c   1.000
_cell.angle_alpha   90.00
_cell.angle_beta   90.00
_cell.angle_gamma   90.00
#
_symmetry.space_group_name_H-M   'P 1'
#
loop_
_entity.id
_entity.type
_entity.pdbx_description
1 polymer ?
#
loop_
_entity_poly.entity_id
_entity_poly.type
_entity_poly.pdbx_seq_one_letter_code
_entity_poly.pdbx_strand_id
1 'polypeptide(L)'
;MLNLLDGLPVTGETKDKLEFAIWFHDVIYDSASQTNEIESATLAFNWLEHSDVSYALEVKRMIELSADYVNAQQTRMKRKKFHDLDLAILGSSKVTYQEYATDIRKEYEHMSDDVFTAGRSSFLTKIIENKNLSDGCLSRLV
;
A
#
# COMPACT_ATOMS: atom_id res chain seq x y z
N MET A 1 1.45 -7.90 -4.79
CA MET A 1 1.33 -6.63 -5.56
C MET A 1 1.92 -6.71 -6.96
N LEU A 2 3.14 -7.21 -7.18
CA LEU A 2 3.77 -7.22 -8.52
C LEU A 2 2.99 -8.00 -9.58
N ASN A 3 2.55 -9.23 -9.26
CA ASN A 3 1.72 -10.03 -10.16
C ASN A 3 0.41 -9.33 -10.58
N LEU A 4 -0.11 -8.44 -9.72
CA LEU A 4 -1.31 -7.66 -10.02
C LEU A 4 -0.99 -6.47 -10.94
N LEU A 5 0.19 -5.84 -10.76
CA LEU A 5 0.66 -4.76 -11.63
C LEU A 5 0.86 -5.25 -13.08
N ASP A 6 1.35 -6.47 -13.26
CA ASP A 6 1.56 -7.06 -14.60
C ASP A 6 0.27 -7.23 -15.41
N GLY A 7 -0.87 -7.34 -14.74
CA GLY A 7 -2.19 -7.39 -15.39
C GLY A 7 -2.73 -6.03 -15.84
N LEU A 8 -2.06 -4.92 -15.50
CA LEU A 8 -2.54 -3.57 -15.80
C LEU A 8 -1.94 -3.04 -17.12
N PRO A 9 -2.71 -2.26 -17.92
CA PRO A 9 -2.20 -1.62 -19.13
C PRO A 9 -1.38 -0.37 -18.77
N VAL A 10 -0.28 -0.56 -18.05
CA VAL A 10 0.70 0.49 -17.68
C VAL A 10 2.06 0.12 -18.26
N THR A 11 2.74 1.08 -18.87
CA THR A 11 4.01 0.84 -19.58
C THR A 11 5.01 1.98 -19.35
N GLY A 12 6.27 1.71 -19.70
CA GLY A 12 7.40 2.65 -19.61
C GLY A 12 7.60 3.18 -18.20
N GLU A 13 8.05 4.43 -18.11
CA GLU A 13 8.38 5.09 -16.84
C GLU A 13 7.24 5.10 -15.81
N THR A 14 5.99 4.98 -16.26
CA THR A 14 4.85 4.87 -15.33
C THR A 14 4.78 3.50 -14.66
N LYS A 15 5.10 2.41 -15.40
CA LYS A 15 5.21 1.08 -14.83
C LYS A 15 6.41 1.01 -13.89
N ASP A 16 7.57 1.52 -14.31
CA ASP A 16 8.79 1.50 -13.50
C ASP A 16 8.61 2.21 -12.15
N LYS A 17 7.95 3.38 -12.13
CA LYS A 17 7.62 4.08 -10.87
C LYS A 17 6.74 3.25 -9.94
N LEU A 18 5.73 2.57 -10.50
CA LEU A 18 4.83 1.72 -9.72
C LEU A 18 5.56 0.50 -9.18
N GLU A 19 6.44 -0.11 -9.96
CA GLU A 19 7.27 -1.24 -9.52
C GLU A 19 8.17 -0.82 -8.37
N PHE A 20 8.94 0.27 -8.49
CA PHE A 20 9.79 0.72 -7.39
C PHE A 20 8.99 1.07 -6.15
N ALA A 21 7.85 1.76 -6.28
CA ALA A 21 6.99 2.04 -5.13
C ALA A 21 6.52 0.73 -4.46
N ILE A 22 6.08 -0.27 -5.24
CA ILE A 22 5.67 -1.58 -4.70
C ILE A 22 6.82 -2.30 -4.00
N TRP A 23 8.02 -2.31 -4.58
CA TRP A 23 9.16 -2.99 -3.97
C TRP A 23 9.60 -2.34 -2.67
N PHE A 24 9.54 -1.01 -2.59
CA PHE A 24 10.12 -0.27 -1.48
C PHE A 24 9.13 0.15 -0.39
N HIS A 25 7.82 0.19 -0.63
CA HIS A 25 6.91 0.88 0.31
C HIS A 25 6.95 0.33 1.75
N ASP A 26 7.07 -0.99 1.90
CA ASP A 26 7.17 -1.69 3.19
C ASP A 26 8.54 -2.36 3.39
N VAL A 27 9.60 -1.85 2.74
CA VAL A 27 10.95 -2.42 2.89
C VAL A 27 11.47 -2.29 4.33
N ILE A 28 11.08 -1.21 5.02
CA ILE A 28 11.20 -1.05 6.46
C ILE A 28 9.83 -1.31 7.06
N TYR A 29 9.75 -2.27 7.97
CA TYR A 29 8.50 -2.64 8.63
C TYR A 29 8.75 -3.00 10.10
N ASP A 30 8.19 -2.19 11.00
CA ASP A 30 8.03 -2.46 12.41
C ASP A 30 6.59 -2.12 12.82
N SER A 31 5.82 -3.13 13.26
CA SER A 31 4.41 -2.97 13.67
C SER A 31 4.17 -1.94 14.78
N ALA A 32 5.19 -1.60 15.56
CA ALA A 32 5.12 -0.61 16.64
C ALA A 32 5.59 0.80 16.20
N SER A 33 6.16 0.93 15.00
CA SER A 33 6.67 2.18 14.48
C SER A 33 5.61 2.96 13.70
N GLN A 34 5.70 4.29 13.77
CA GLN A 34 4.88 5.23 12.99
C GLN A 34 5.68 5.87 11.83
N THR A 35 6.92 5.43 11.61
CA THR A 35 7.86 6.04 10.64
C THR A 35 8.24 5.11 9.50
N ASN A 36 7.71 3.88 9.46
CA ASN A 36 8.04 2.86 8.47
C ASN A 36 8.02 3.39 7.04
N GLU A 37 6.93 4.04 6.63
CA GLU A 37 6.73 4.49 5.25
C GLU A 37 7.66 5.67 4.91
N ILE A 38 7.96 6.55 5.87
CA ILE A 38 8.89 7.67 5.68
C ILE A 38 10.32 7.13 5.55
N GLU A 39 10.68 6.14 6.34
CA GLU A 39 11.99 5.49 6.30
C GLU A 39 12.17 4.69 5.02
N SER A 40 11.18 3.88 4.64
CA SER A 40 11.08 3.17 3.35
C SER A 40 11.20 4.13 2.17
N ALA A 41 10.47 5.25 2.18
CA ALA A 41 10.54 6.25 1.12
C ALA A 41 11.93 6.90 1.03
N THR A 42 12.54 7.19 2.18
CA THR A 42 13.89 7.78 2.24
C THR A 42 14.94 6.81 1.71
N LEU A 43 14.84 5.53 2.05
CA LEU A 43 15.70 4.48 1.53
C LEU A 43 15.55 4.36 0.00
N ALA A 44 14.32 4.30 -0.49
CA ALA A 44 14.02 4.20 -1.92
C ALA A 44 14.58 5.40 -2.69
N PHE A 45 14.36 6.61 -2.19
CA PHE A 45 14.87 7.84 -2.79
C PHE A 45 16.39 7.80 -2.91
N ASN A 46 17.08 7.49 -1.81
CA ASN A 46 18.54 7.43 -1.82
C ASN A 46 19.03 6.38 -2.83
N TRP A 47 18.46 5.17 -2.83
CA TRP A 47 18.88 4.11 -3.75
C TRP A 47 18.69 4.49 -5.23
N LEU A 48 17.57 5.13 -5.57
CA LEU A 48 17.25 5.57 -6.92
C LEU A 48 18.11 6.76 -7.37
N GLU A 49 18.35 7.74 -6.50
CA GLU A 49 19.25 8.87 -6.78
C GLU A 49 20.69 8.40 -7.04
N HIS A 50 21.19 7.44 -6.25
CA HIS A 50 22.52 6.84 -6.49
C HIS A 50 22.60 6.06 -7.80
N SER A 51 21.46 5.73 -8.39
CA SER A 51 21.35 5.03 -9.67
C SER A 51 20.99 5.96 -10.83
N ASP A 52 21.07 7.28 -10.63
CA ASP A 52 20.74 8.34 -11.61
C ASP A 52 19.31 8.24 -12.17
N VAL A 53 18.36 7.74 -11.38
CA VAL A 53 16.96 7.59 -11.81
C VAL A 53 16.21 8.91 -11.63
N SER A 54 15.86 9.55 -12.76
CA SER A 54 15.27 10.90 -12.82
C SER A 54 13.92 11.08 -12.08
N TYR A 55 13.23 9.98 -11.76
CA TYR A 55 11.94 9.98 -11.08
C TYR A 55 11.98 9.50 -9.62
N ALA A 56 13.15 9.46 -8.99
CA ALA A 56 13.32 9.06 -7.59
C ALA A 56 12.38 9.82 -6.62
N LEU A 57 12.25 11.14 -6.79
CA LEU A 57 11.38 11.97 -5.96
C LEU A 57 9.89 11.63 -6.14
N GLU A 58 9.47 11.21 -7.34
CA GLU A 58 8.09 10.78 -7.56
C GLU A 58 7.80 9.45 -6.85
N VAL A 59 8.74 8.50 -6.88
CA VAL A 59 8.62 7.23 -6.15
C VAL A 59 8.58 7.49 -4.65
N LYS A 60 9.46 8.35 -4.12
CA LYS A 60 9.45 8.75 -2.71
C LYS A 60 8.06 9.23 -2.27
N ARG A 61 7.48 10.17 -3.04
CA ARG A 61 6.15 10.71 -2.77
C ARG A 61 5.04 9.66 -2.88
N MET A 62 5.19 8.67 -3.75
CA MET A 62 4.22 7.56 -3.86
C MET A 62 4.24 6.70 -2.60
N ILE A 63 5.42 6.42 -2.06
CA ILE A 63 5.59 5.64 -0.83
C ILE A 63 5.15 6.46 0.40
N GLU A 64 5.53 7.72 0.55
CA GLU A 64 5.09 8.55 1.70
C GLU A 64 3.56 8.64 1.79
N LEU A 65 2.88 8.61 0.65
CA LEU A 65 1.42 8.63 0.58
C LEU A 65 0.80 7.25 0.83
N SER A 66 1.57 6.15 0.88
CA SER A 66 1.04 4.85 1.31
C SER A 66 0.57 4.89 2.77
N ALA A 67 1.22 5.69 3.62
CA ALA A 67 0.88 5.86 5.03
C ALA A 67 -0.49 6.55 5.27
N ASP A 68 -0.92 7.43 4.35
CA ASP A 68 -2.13 8.25 4.52
C ASP A 68 -3.18 7.92 3.47
N TYR A 69 -3.93 6.85 3.73
CA TYR A 69 -4.90 6.31 2.79
C TYR A 69 -6.01 7.29 2.38
N VAL A 70 -6.36 8.22 3.26
CA VAL A 70 -7.46 9.17 3.04
C VAL A 70 -6.99 10.32 2.16
N ASN A 71 -5.79 10.85 2.40
CA ASN A 71 -5.26 11.97 1.62
C ASN A 71 -4.64 11.51 0.30
N ALA A 72 -4.10 10.30 0.20
CA ALA A 72 -3.53 9.75 -1.03
C ALA A 72 -4.53 9.69 -2.19
N GLN A 73 -5.83 9.51 -1.92
CA GLN A 73 -6.85 9.42 -2.97
C GLN A 73 -7.26 10.78 -3.55
N GLN A 74 -6.95 11.91 -2.89
CA GLN A 74 -7.19 13.26 -3.43
C GLN A 74 -6.16 13.64 -4.51
N THR A 75 -5.29 12.71 -4.87
CA THR A 75 -4.09 12.99 -5.63
C THR A 75 -4.07 12.13 -6.91
N ARG A 76 -3.54 12.68 -8.03
CA ARG A 76 -3.29 12.09 -9.38
C ARG A 76 -3.43 10.54 -9.50
N MET A 77 -4.15 10.09 -10.54
CA MET A 77 -4.54 8.69 -10.86
C MET A 77 -3.51 7.56 -10.58
N LYS A 78 -2.20 7.82 -10.68
CA LYS A 78 -1.16 6.79 -10.45
C LYS A 78 -1.13 6.30 -9.00
N ARG A 79 -1.41 7.20 -8.05
CA ARG A 79 -1.40 6.88 -6.60
C ARG A 79 -2.61 6.04 -6.19
N LYS A 80 -3.76 6.28 -6.82
CA LYS A 80 -4.94 5.42 -6.69
C LYS A 80 -4.64 3.97 -7.05
N LYS A 81 -3.96 3.72 -8.17
CA LYS A 81 -3.61 2.35 -8.60
C LYS A 81 -2.68 1.63 -7.62
N PHE A 82 -1.67 2.32 -7.11
CA PHE A 82 -0.76 1.74 -6.11
C PHE A 82 -1.52 1.29 -4.86
N HIS A 83 -2.42 2.13 -4.35
CA HIS A 83 -3.28 1.81 -3.22
C HIS A 83 -4.26 0.67 -3.47
N ASP A 84 -4.89 0.63 -4.66
CA ASP A 84 -5.79 -0.45 -5.02
C ASP A 84 -5.04 -1.80 -5.04
N LEU A 85 -3.77 -1.80 -5.43
CA LEU A 85 -2.91 -2.98 -5.43
C LEU A 85 -2.54 -3.41 -4.00
N ASP A 86 -2.25 -2.45 -3.13
CA ASP A 86 -1.93 -2.69 -1.72
C ASP A 86 -3.12 -3.29 -0.95
N LEU A 87 -4.31 -2.72 -1.16
CA LEU A 87 -5.54 -3.16 -0.50
C LEU A 87 -6.21 -4.38 -1.15
N ALA A 88 -5.63 -4.97 -2.20
CA ALA A 88 -6.23 -6.08 -2.94
C ALA A 88 -6.53 -7.31 -2.06
N ILE A 89 -5.79 -7.50 -0.96
CA ILE A 89 -6.03 -8.58 0.02
C ILE A 89 -7.43 -8.50 0.64
N LEU A 90 -8.02 -7.30 0.77
CA LEU A 90 -9.36 -7.09 1.32
C LEU A 90 -10.45 -7.66 0.40
N GLY A 91 -10.17 -7.80 -0.90
CA GLY A 91 -11.07 -8.40 -1.89
C GLY A 91 -10.81 -9.90 -2.14
N SER A 92 -9.91 -10.52 -1.37
CA SER A 92 -9.56 -11.93 -1.54
C SER A 92 -10.67 -12.88 -1.09
N SER A 93 -10.49 -14.18 -1.37
CA SER A 93 -11.42 -15.20 -0.89
C SER A 93 -11.51 -15.17 0.65
N LYS A 94 -12.67 -15.58 1.20
CA LYS A 94 -12.86 -15.62 2.65
C LYS A 94 -11.76 -16.41 3.36
N VAL A 95 -11.33 -17.54 2.80
CA VAL A 95 -10.28 -18.39 3.38
C VAL A 95 -8.95 -17.64 3.43
N THR A 96 -8.53 -17.06 2.31
CA THR A 96 -7.29 -16.28 2.21
C THR A 96 -7.29 -15.08 3.17
N TYR A 97 -8.42 -14.36 3.25
CA TYR A 97 -8.53 -13.22 4.15
C TYR A 97 -8.48 -13.63 5.63
N GLN A 98 -9.04 -14.79 6.00
CA GLN A 98 -9.00 -15.31 7.37
C GLN A 98 -7.58 -15.67 7.81
N GLU A 99 -6.80 -16.29 6.93
CA GLU A 99 -5.38 -16.58 7.17
C GLU A 99 -4.60 -15.28 7.38
N TYR A 100 -4.74 -14.34 6.46
CA TYR A 100 -4.14 -13.00 6.58
C TYR A 100 -4.52 -12.30 7.88
N ALA A 101 -5.80 -12.26 8.26
CA ALA A 101 -6.24 -11.62 9.50
C ALA A 101 -5.67 -12.29 10.76
N THR A 102 -5.46 -13.60 10.71
CA THR A 102 -4.84 -14.35 11.82
C THR A 102 -3.37 -13.97 11.97
N ASP A 103 -2.64 -13.83 10.87
CA ASP A 103 -1.23 -13.44 10.90
C ASP A 103 -1.05 -11.99 11.36
N ILE A 104 -1.90 -11.07 10.89
CA ILE A 104 -1.96 -9.70 11.43
C ILE A 104 -2.21 -9.71 12.95
N ARG A 105 -3.12 -10.55 13.45
CA ARG A 105 -3.34 -10.62 14.92
C ARG A 105 -2.07 -11.05 15.67
N LYS A 106 -1.26 -11.96 15.11
CA LYS A 106 0.00 -12.39 15.74
C LYS A 106 1.04 -11.26 15.74
N GLU A 107 1.18 -10.52 14.65
CA GLU A 107 2.11 -9.37 14.56
C GLU A 107 1.82 -8.34 15.66
N TYR A 108 0.54 -8.10 15.94
CA TYR A 108 0.08 -7.18 16.98
C TYR A 108 -0.17 -7.87 18.35
N GLU A 109 0.45 -9.01 18.64
CA GLU A 109 0.29 -9.72 19.93
C GLU A 109 0.67 -8.87 21.15
N HIS A 110 1.56 -7.89 20.95
CA HIS A 110 1.99 -6.93 21.96
C HIS A 110 0.89 -5.93 22.36
N MET A 111 -0.18 -5.81 21.58
CA MET A 111 -1.35 -4.98 21.89
C MET A 111 -2.45 -5.79 22.59
N SER A 112 -3.22 -5.13 23.47
CA SER A 112 -4.43 -5.73 24.04
C SER A 112 -5.51 -5.93 22.97
N ASP A 113 -6.39 -6.90 23.19
CA ASP A 113 -7.48 -7.21 22.27
C ASP A 113 -8.40 -6.01 22.01
N ASP A 114 -8.68 -5.20 23.04
CA ASP A 114 -9.52 -4.01 22.92
C ASP A 114 -8.88 -2.96 22.00
N VAL A 115 -7.58 -2.69 22.17
CA VAL A 115 -6.84 -1.70 21.37
C VAL A 115 -6.73 -2.17 19.92
N PHE A 116 -6.35 -3.43 19.71
CA PHE A 116 -6.23 -4.00 18.37
C PHE A 116 -7.59 -4.00 17.64
N THR A 117 -8.65 -4.45 18.31
CA THR A 117 -9.99 -4.54 17.71
C THR A 117 -10.54 -3.16 17.35
N ALA A 118 -10.36 -2.16 18.23
CA ALA A 118 -10.78 -0.79 17.96
C ALA A 118 -10.00 -0.19 16.76
N GLY A 119 -8.68 -0.36 16.74
CA GLY A 119 -7.82 0.12 15.65
C GLY A 119 -8.16 -0.53 14.31
N ARG A 120 -8.26 -1.86 14.28
CA ARG A 120 -8.58 -2.61 13.06
C ARG A 120 -9.97 -2.29 12.53
N SER A 121 -10.97 -2.18 13.41
CA SER A 121 -12.33 -1.78 13.03
C SER A 121 -12.35 -0.38 12.45
N SER A 122 -11.67 0.59 13.08
CA SER A 122 -11.57 1.97 12.58
C SER A 122 -10.93 2.02 11.18
N PHE A 123 -9.84 1.29 10.96
CA PHE A 123 -9.21 1.18 9.65
C PHE A 123 -10.17 0.64 8.59
N LEU A 124 -10.79 -0.53 8.84
CA LEU A 124 -11.70 -1.14 7.88
C LEU A 124 -12.95 -0.28 7.60
N THR A 125 -13.50 0.39 8.61
CA THR A 125 -14.62 1.33 8.43
C THR A 125 -14.22 2.48 7.52
N LYS A 126 -13.05 3.10 7.71
CA LYS A 126 -12.55 4.18 6.82
C LYS A 126 -12.40 3.71 5.38
N ILE A 127 -11.95 2.48 5.17
CA ILE A 127 -11.87 1.87 3.84
C ILE A 127 -13.27 1.72 3.24
N ILE A 128 -14.23 1.13 3.96
CA ILE A 128 -15.60 0.91 3.46
C ILE A 128 -16.34 2.22 3.15
N GLU A 129 -16.18 3.25 3.99
CA GLU A 129 -16.81 4.56 3.79
C GLU A 129 -16.26 5.28 2.55
N ASN A 130 -15.07 4.89 2.08
CA ASN A 130 -14.46 5.44 0.89
C ASN A 130 -15.06 4.83 -0.39
N LYS A 131 -16.16 5.44 -0.87
CA LYS A 131 -16.97 5.02 -2.04
C LYS A 131 -16.23 4.86 -3.38
N ASN A 132 -14.93 5.13 -3.47
CA ASN A 132 -14.18 5.18 -4.72
C ASN A 132 -13.20 4.01 -4.95
N LEU A 133 -13.16 3.02 -4.04
CA LEU A 133 -12.31 1.83 -4.17
C LEU A 133 -12.69 0.93 -5.37
N SER A 134 -13.92 1.07 -5.90
CA SER A 134 -14.46 0.21 -6.96
C SER A 134 -14.22 0.67 -8.39
N ASP A 135 -13.77 1.91 -8.62
CA ASP A 135 -13.71 2.48 -9.99
C ASP A 135 -12.37 2.26 -10.71
N GLY A 136 -11.37 1.67 -10.05
CA GLY A 136 -9.96 1.74 -10.50
C GLY A 136 -9.40 0.52 -11.24
N CYS A 137 -9.51 -0.68 -10.68
CA CYS A 137 -8.81 -1.87 -11.19
C CYS A 137 -9.41 -3.21 -10.71
N LEU A 138 -9.98 -3.25 -9.51
CA LEU A 138 -10.42 -4.52 -8.90
C LEU A 138 -11.67 -5.13 -9.56
N SER A 139 -12.47 -4.36 -10.31
CA SER A 139 -13.62 -4.88 -11.06
C SER A 139 -13.27 -5.77 -12.25
N ARG A 140 -11.98 -5.88 -12.61
CA ARG A 140 -11.47 -6.76 -13.69
C ARG A 140 -10.70 -7.99 -13.20
N LEU A 141 -10.50 -8.11 -11.89
CA LEU A 141 -9.69 -9.19 -11.28
C LEU A 141 -10.52 -10.19 -10.47
N VAL A 142 -11.84 -10.01 -10.41
CA VAL A 142 -12.80 -10.94 -9.82
C VAL A 142 -13.81 -11.36 -10.89
#